data_AF-A0A1M5GSL3-F1
#
_entry.id   AF-A0A1M5GSL3-F1
#
_cell.length_a   1.000
_cell.length_b   1.000
_cell.length_c   1.000
_cell.angle_alpha   90.00
_cell.angle_beta   90.00
_cell.angle_gamma   90.00
#
_symmetry.space_group_name_H-M   'P 1'
#
loop_
_entity.id
_entity.type
_entity.pdbx_description
1 polymer ?
#
loop_
_entity_poly.entity_id
_entity_poly.type
_entity_poly.pdbx_seq_one_letter_code
_entity_poly.pdbx_strand_id
1 'polypeptide(L)'
;MRITLALASLLVLVATASSQAEDNRACILKATEALPRIAGLAVTKTRTRPVPAEIMATWRGQTRPIMVDVDIVAAGAAETYSYICVLTNKTAFVRRVMS
;
A
#
# COMPACT_ATOMS: atom_id res chain seq x y z
N MET A 1 41.50 -14.31 -7.32
CA MET A 1 40.36 -14.30 -6.37
C MET A 1 39.70 -12.92 -6.33
N ARG A 2 38.59 -12.67 -7.02
CA ARG A 2 37.71 -11.48 -6.83
C ARG A 2 36.27 -11.72 -7.35
N ILE A 3 35.62 -12.81 -6.92
CA ILE A 3 34.21 -13.12 -7.28
C ILE A 3 33.26 -12.92 -6.07
N THR A 4 33.77 -12.55 -4.89
CA THR A 4 33.01 -12.58 -3.65
C THR A 4 32.22 -11.31 -3.32
N LEU A 5 32.39 -10.20 -4.04
CA LEU A 5 31.72 -8.93 -3.71
C LEU A 5 30.34 -8.74 -4.39
N ALA A 6 30.00 -9.51 -5.43
CA ALA A 6 28.75 -9.35 -6.15
C ALA A 6 27.54 -10.06 -5.50
N LEU A 7 27.76 -11.05 -4.63
CA LEU A 7 26.65 -11.78 -3.97
C LEU A 7 26.01 -10.97 -2.84
N ALA A 8 26.78 -10.14 -2.13
CA ALA A 8 26.27 -9.37 -1.00
C ALA A 8 25.25 -8.30 -1.42
N SER A 9 25.46 -7.65 -2.57
CA SER A 9 24.54 -6.64 -3.10
C SER A 9 23.22 -7.24 -3.58
N LEU A 10 23.24 -8.42 -4.21
CA LEU A 10 22.01 -9.12 -4.61
C LEU A 10 21.14 -9.49 -3.40
N LEU A 11 21.74 -9.98 -2.31
CA LEU A 11 21.00 -10.36 -1.09
C LEU A 11 20.27 -9.16 -0.46
N VAL A 12 20.89 -7.98 -0.45
CA VAL A 12 20.27 -6.75 0.08
C VAL A 12 19.08 -6.31 -0.78
N LEU A 13 19.21 -6.34 -2.11
CA LEU A 13 18.10 -5.98 -3.01
C LEU A 13 16.89 -6.90 -2.79
N VAL A 14 17.10 -8.21 -2.70
CA VAL A 14 16.01 -9.17 -2.48
C VAL A 14 15.31 -8.92 -1.15
N ALA A 15 16.07 -8.67 -0.07
CA ALA A 15 15.50 -8.42 1.25
C ALA A 15 14.65 -7.13 1.29
N THR A 16 15.08 -6.06 0.62
CA THR A 16 14.32 -4.81 0.54
C THR A 16 13.06 -4.94 -0.32
N ALA A 17 13.11 -5.73 -1.40
CA ALA A 17 11.95 -5.98 -2.24
C ALA A 17 10.91 -6.85 -1.52
N SER A 18 11.36 -7.84 -0.74
CA SER A 18 10.45 -8.67 0.06
C SER A 18 9.76 -7.88 1.16
N SER A 19 10.49 -7.02 1.89
CA SER A 19 9.87 -6.21 2.95
C SER A 19 8.85 -5.22 2.37
N GLN A 20 9.16 -4.59 1.24
CA GLN A 20 8.21 -3.71 0.56
C GLN A 20 6.97 -4.47 0.07
N ALA A 21 7.12 -5.69 -0.44
CA ALA A 21 6.00 -6.52 -0.85
C ALA A 21 5.10 -6.91 0.34
N GLU A 22 5.69 -7.25 1.48
CA GLU A 22 4.95 -7.54 2.72
C GLU A 22 4.21 -6.30 3.24
N ASP A 23 4.86 -5.15 3.27
CA ASP A 23 4.28 -3.87 3.69
C ASP A 23 3.09 -3.48 2.78
N ASN A 24 3.28 -3.59 1.46
CA ASN A 24 2.22 -3.36 0.48
C ASN A 24 1.04 -4.29 0.71
N ARG A 25 1.30 -5.59 0.96
CA ARG A 25 0.26 -6.58 1.21
C ARG A 25 -0.53 -6.25 2.48
N ALA A 26 0.14 -5.89 3.57
CA ALA A 26 -0.52 -5.51 4.82
C ALA A 26 -1.44 -4.29 4.60
N CYS A 27 -0.98 -3.28 3.86
CA CYS A 27 -1.77 -2.11 3.53
C CYS A 27 -2.97 -2.42 2.62
N ILE A 28 -2.81 -3.28 1.60
CA ILE A 28 -3.93 -3.71 0.73
C ILE A 28 -4.99 -4.45 1.54
N LEU A 29 -4.57 -5.37 2.41
CA LEU A 29 -5.49 -6.11 3.28
C LEU A 29 -6.27 -5.15 4.18
N LYS A 30 -5.58 -4.23 4.85
CA LYS A 30 -6.25 -3.23 5.71
C LYS A 30 -7.16 -2.27 4.95
N ALA A 31 -6.77 -1.84 3.74
CA ALA A 31 -7.62 -1.01 2.90
C ALA A 31 -8.90 -1.74 2.48
N THR A 32 -8.78 -3.03 2.14
CA THR A 32 -9.90 -3.89 1.77
C THR A 32 -10.84 -4.13 2.97
N GLU A 33 -10.29 -4.36 4.16
CA GLU A 33 -11.08 -4.46 5.41
C GLU A 33 -11.85 -3.17 5.74
N ALA A 34 -11.33 -2.01 5.32
CA ALA A 34 -11.92 -0.70 5.54
C ALA A 34 -12.94 -0.27 4.47
N LEU A 35 -13.26 -1.13 3.51
CA LEU A 35 -14.33 -0.87 2.54
C LEU A 35 -15.70 -0.85 3.21
N PRO A 36 -16.67 -0.10 2.65
CA PRO A 36 -18.03 -0.12 3.14
C PRO A 36 -18.62 -1.54 3.03
N ARG A 37 -19.29 -1.99 4.08
CA ARG A 37 -19.94 -3.30 4.11
C ARG A 37 -21.32 -3.22 3.46
N ILE A 38 -21.35 -3.28 2.13
CA ILE A 38 -22.59 -3.28 1.34
C ILE A 38 -22.72 -4.58 0.54
N ALA A 39 -23.94 -5.11 0.45
CA ALA A 39 -24.19 -6.33 -0.31
C ALA A 39 -23.88 -6.13 -1.80
N GLY A 40 -23.21 -7.11 -2.40
CA GLY A 40 -22.84 -7.05 -3.81
C GLY A 40 -21.63 -6.16 -4.12
N LEU A 41 -20.93 -5.61 -3.12
CA LEU A 41 -19.63 -5.01 -3.35
C LEU A 41 -18.62 -6.09 -3.71
N ALA A 42 -17.97 -5.94 -4.85
CA ALA A 42 -16.89 -6.79 -5.31
C ALA A 42 -15.63 -5.95 -5.55
N VAL A 43 -14.50 -6.36 -4.97
CA VAL A 43 -13.19 -5.79 -5.30
C VAL A 43 -12.74 -6.37 -6.63
N THR A 44 -12.44 -5.50 -7.60
CA THR A 44 -12.01 -5.92 -8.94
C THR A 44 -10.50 -5.79 -9.11
N LYS A 45 -9.88 -4.81 -8.46
CA LYS A 45 -8.43 -4.56 -8.56
C LYS A 45 -7.90 -3.81 -7.35
N THR A 46 -6.67 -4.13 -6.96
CA THR A 46 -5.93 -3.38 -5.94
C THR A 46 -4.59 -2.93 -6.52
N ARG A 47 -4.14 -1.75 -6.11
CA ARG A 47 -2.82 -1.21 -6.50
C ARG A 47 -2.26 -0.34 -5.39
N THR A 48 -0.94 -0.32 -5.26
CA THR A 48 -0.24 0.67 -4.44
C THR A 48 0.42 1.71 -5.34
N ARG A 49 0.53 2.94 -4.85
CA ARG A 49 1.26 4.01 -5.53
C ARG A 49 1.94 4.94 -4.52
N PRO A 50 2.99 5.68 -4.93
CA PRO A 50 3.57 6.71 -4.08
C PRO A 50 2.54 7.76 -3.69
N VAL A 51 2.66 8.28 -2.47
CA VAL A 51 1.83 9.41 -2.01
C VAL A 51 2.22 10.67 -2.82
N PRO A 52 1.23 11.42 -3.35
CA PRO A 52 1.49 12.68 -4.07
C PRO A 52 2.34 13.66 -3.27
N ALA A 53 3.10 14.48 -3.99
CA ALA A 53 4.05 15.43 -3.38
C ALA A 53 3.34 16.44 -2.47
N GLU A 54 2.13 16.88 -2.81
CA GLU A 54 1.37 17.84 -1.98
C GLU A 54 1.00 17.27 -0.61
N ILE A 55 0.60 15.99 -0.56
CA ILE A 55 0.29 15.31 0.71
C ILE A 55 1.59 15.04 1.48
N MET A 56 2.67 14.68 0.77
CA MET A 56 3.96 14.46 1.40
C MET A 56 4.57 15.73 2.01
N ALA A 57 4.32 16.91 1.43
CA ALA A 57 4.84 18.19 1.93
C ALA A 57 4.30 18.56 3.32
N THR A 58 3.10 18.09 3.66
CA THR A 58 2.46 18.35 4.96
C THR A 58 2.58 17.17 5.93
N TRP A 59 3.23 16.09 5.51
CA TRP A 59 3.36 14.87 6.30
C TRP A 59 4.30 15.08 7.51
N ARG A 60 3.83 14.69 8.70
CA ARG A 60 4.59 14.77 9.96
C ARG A 60 4.79 13.41 10.64
N GLY A 61 4.35 12.32 10.02
CA GLY A 61 4.49 10.97 10.59
C GLY A 61 5.91 10.41 10.42
N GLN A 62 6.31 9.51 11.31
CA GLN A 62 7.66 8.92 11.31
C GLN A 62 7.89 7.98 10.11
N THR A 63 6.87 7.22 9.71
CA THR A 63 6.96 6.31 8.57
C THR A 63 6.42 6.96 7.31
N ARG A 64 7.03 6.65 6.17
CA ARG A 64 6.60 7.15 4.87
C ARG A 64 5.30 6.42 4.47
N PRO A 65 4.19 7.16 4.24
CA PRO A 65 2.94 6.54 3.84
C PRO A 65 2.99 6.04 2.39
N ILE A 66 2.10 5.10 2.07
CA ILE A 66 1.80 4.66 0.70
C ILE A 66 0.32 4.89 0.39
N MET A 67 -0.01 5.13 -0.86
CA MET A 67 -1.40 5.14 -1.32
C MET A 67 -1.79 3.73 -1.75
N VAL A 68 -3.00 3.33 -1.38
CA VAL A 68 -3.66 2.10 -1.84
C VAL A 68 -4.94 2.50 -2.54
N ASP A 69 -5.07 2.15 -3.81
CA ASP A 69 -6.33 2.29 -4.53
C ASP A 69 -6.98 0.92 -4.65
N VAL A 70 -8.26 0.85 -4.29
CA VAL A 70 -9.10 -0.34 -4.36
C VAL A 70 -10.25 -0.05 -5.32
N ASP A 71 -10.19 -0.64 -6.50
CA ASP A 71 -11.30 -0.57 -7.45
C ASP A 71 -12.36 -1.58 -7.05
N ILE A 72 -13.60 -1.12 -7.00
CA ILE A 72 -14.76 -1.90 -6.64
C ILE A 72 -15.85 -1.78 -7.71
N VAL A 73 -16.77 -2.74 -7.68
CA VAL A 73 -18.09 -2.61 -8.31
C VAL A 73 -19.12 -2.79 -7.21
N ALA A 74 -20.05 -1.85 -7.10
CA ALA A 74 -21.20 -1.91 -6.19
C ALA A 74 -22.44 -1.36 -6.88
N ALA A 75 -23.58 -2.06 -6.76
CA ALA A 75 -24.83 -1.68 -7.39
C ALA A 75 -24.73 -1.37 -8.91
N GLY A 76 -23.82 -2.05 -9.62
CA GLY A 76 -23.58 -1.83 -11.05
C GLY A 76 -22.70 -0.63 -11.40
N ALA A 77 -22.25 0.15 -10.41
CA ALA A 77 -21.30 1.24 -10.59
C ALA A 77 -19.88 0.81 -10.23
N ALA A 78 -18.91 1.22 -11.05
CA ALA A 78 -17.49 1.06 -10.76
C ALA A 78 -16.97 2.30 -10.03
N GLU A 79 -16.28 2.09 -8.91
CA GLU A 79 -15.70 3.17 -8.11
C GLU A 79 -14.26 2.80 -7.69
N THR A 80 -13.45 3.81 -7.38
CA THR A 80 -12.13 3.62 -6.78
C THR A 80 -12.11 4.24 -5.39
N TYR A 81 -11.77 3.43 -4.38
CA TYR A 81 -11.53 3.90 -3.02
C TYR A 81 -10.03 4.04 -2.81
N SER A 82 -9.58 5.27 -2.57
CA SER A 82 -8.19 5.56 -2.26
C SER A 82 -7.97 5.69 -0.76
N TYR A 83 -6.91 5.05 -0.27
CA TYR A 83 -6.50 5.08 1.13
C TYR A 83 -5.05 5.50 1.24
N ILE A 84 -4.74 6.34 2.23
CA ILE A 84 -3.37 6.50 2.70
C ILE A 84 -3.12 5.44 3.77
N CYS A 85 -2.05 4.68 3.63
CA CYS A 85 -1.63 3.65 4.57
C CYS A 85 -0.30 4.03 5.22
N VAL A 86 -0.20 3.83 6.53
CA VAL A 86 1.06 3.87 7.27
C VAL A 86 1.27 2.54 7.99
N LEU A 87 2.51 2.06 7.97
CA LEU A 87 2.92 0.95 8.82
C LEU A 87 3.58 1.49 10.09
N THR A 88 3.19 0.96 11.23
CA THR A 88 3.84 1.19 12.52
C THR A 88 3.97 -0.16 13.21
N ASN A 89 5.19 -0.58 13.55
CA ASN A 89 5.47 -1.89 14.19
C ASN A 89 4.77 -3.06 13.47
N LYS A 90 4.89 -3.15 12.13
CA LYS A 90 4.23 -4.16 11.27
C LYS A 90 2.69 -4.14 11.27
N THR A 91 2.09 -3.16 11.93
CA THR A 91 0.64 -2.95 11.91
C THR A 91 0.32 -1.87 10.89
N ALA A 92 -0.56 -2.18 9.93
CA ALA A 92 -1.02 -1.24 8.93
C ALA A 92 -2.23 -0.45 9.46
N PHE A 93 -2.19 0.87 9.27
CA PHE A 93 -3.27 1.80 9.57
C PHE A 93 -3.65 2.53 8.30
N VAL A 94 -4.94 2.54 7.96
CA VAL A 94 -5.44 3.14 6.73
C VAL A 94 -6.42 4.27 7.04
N ARG A 95 -6.38 5.32 6.22
CA ARG A 95 -7.37 6.39 6.23
C ARG A 95 -7.83 6.64 4.80
N ARG A 96 -9.15 6.71 4.57
CA ARG A 96 -9.70 7.04 3.26
C ARG A 96 -9.30 8.46 2.88
N VAL A 97 -8.85 8.64 1.64
CA VAL A 97 -8.66 9.94 1.02
C VAL A 97 -9.96 10.24 0.28
N MET A 98 -10.77 11.16 0.81
CA MET A 98 -11.92 11.68 0.09
C MET A 98 -11.40 12.73 -0.87
N SER A 99 -11.49 12.45 -2.17
CA SER A 99 -11.30 13.47 -3.21
C SER A 99 -12.57 14.29 -3.38
#